data_AF-A0A221T2M5-F1
#
_entry.id   AF-A0A221T2M5-F1
#
_cell.length_a   1.000
_cell.length_b   1.000
_cell.length_c   1.000
_cell.angle_alpha   90.00
_cell.angle_beta   90.00
_cell.angle_gamma   90.00
#
_symmetry.space_group_name_H-M   'P 1'
#
loop_
_entity.id
_entity.type
_entity.pdbx_description
1 polymer ?
#
loop_
_entity_poly.entity_id
_entity_poly.type
_entity_poly.pdbx_seq_one_letter_code
_entity_poly.pdbx_strand_id
1 'polypeptide(L)'
;MKSRPPPGTLTLLFGAHQFLLHPLWVAAAWTRLYGFPLDPRLWVAFTVHDWGYWGKPNLDGPEGETHVELGARIMARLFGRDWGEFTLYHSRYYAARNGRAISRLCVADKYAAVITPSWLYLPCVRFTGEVNEYLHEARSGKYAALSLLDGAHHGDELRVWHRSMVRVLRRWVAAHRHTAERYGS
;
A
#
# COMPACT_ATOMS: atom_id res chain seq x y z
N MET A 1 -31.32 1.45 9.49
CA MET A 1 -29.92 1.44 9.97
C MET A 1 -29.02 1.57 8.74
N LYS A 2 -28.28 2.68 8.56
CA LYS A 2 -27.36 2.79 7.40
C LYS A 2 -26.18 1.84 7.68
N SER A 3 -25.95 0.87 6.80
CA SER A 3 -24.81 -0.04 6.92
C SER A 3 -23.51 0.78 6.87
N ARG A 4 -22.56 0.43 7.74
CA ARG A 4 -21.20 1.00 7.68
C ARG A 4 -20.63 0.71 6.28
N PRO A 5 -19.99 1.69 5.61
CA PRO A 5 -19.35 1.43 4.32
C PRO A 5 -18.30 0.31 4.41
N PRO A 6 -18.04 -0.44 3.32
CA PRO A 6 -17.03 -1.49 3.31
C PRO A 6 -15.63 -0.95 3.68
N PRO A 7 -14.76 -1.75 4.33
CA PRO A 7 -13.40 -1.35 4.68
C PRO A 7 -12.61 -0.77 3.50
N GLY A 8 -12.75 -1.36 2.30
CA GLY A 8 -12.11 -0.86 1.09
C GLY A 8 -12.55 0.56 0.66
N THR A 9 -13.81 0.92 0.87
CA THR A 9 -14.25 2.31 0.65
C THR A 9 -13.75 3.24 1.75
N LEU A 10 -13.74 2.78 3.00
CA LEU A 10 -13.27 3.58 4.13
C LEU A 10 -11.78 3.90 4.01
N THR A 11 -10.95 2.96 3.55
CA THR A 11 -9.51 3.19 3.41
C THR A 11 -9.20 4.30 2.41
N LEU A 12 -9.92 4.34 1.29
CA LEU A 12 -9.76 5.36 0.26
C LEU A 12 -10.23 6.74 0.70
N LEU A 13 -11.23 6.81 1.59
CA LEU A 13 -11.79 8.10 2.04
C LEU A 13 -11.06 8.66 3.26
N PHE A 14 -10.66 7.81 4.21
CA PHE A 14 -10.20 8.24 5.54
C PHE A 14 -9.02 7.43 6.11
N GLY A 15 -8.54 6.40 5.41
CA GLY A 15 -7.58 5.43 5.93
C GLY A 15 -6.17 5.56 5.40
N ALA A 16 -5.42 4.46 5.40
CA ALA A 16 -4.04 4.45 4.94
C ALA A 16 -3.90 4.81 3.45
N HIS A 17 -4.87 4.43 2.62
CA HIS A 17 -4.86 4.64 1.17
C HIS A 17 -5.68 5.86 0.75
N GLN A 18 -5.76 6.88 1.60
CA GLN A 18 -6.61 8.05 1.35
C GLN A 18 -6.27 8.72 0.01
N PHE A 19 -7.27 8.90 -0.86
CA PHE A 19 -7.11 9.30 -2.27
C PHE A 19 -6.38 10.63 -2.53
N LEU A 20 -6.16 11.47 -1.51
CA LEU A 20 -5.47 12.76 -1.62
C LEU A 20 -4.09 12.70 -0.96
N LEU A 21 -4.00 12.27 0.30
CA LEU A 21 -2.78 12.26 1.09
C LEU A 21 -1.84 11.13 0.67
N HIS A 22 -2.36 9.92 0.42
CA HIS A 22 -1.53 8.77 0.06
C HIS A 22 -0.74 9.01 -1.24
N PRO A 23 -1.34 9.48 -2.35
CA PRO A 23 -0.58 9.80 -3.56
C PRO A 23 0.55 10.81 -3.34
N LEU A 24 0.38 11.78 -2.45
CA LEU A 24 1.43 12.75 -2.11
C LEU A 24 2.59 12.09 -1.35
N TRP A 25 2.30 11.18 -0.43
CA TRP A 25 3.34 10.41 0.26
C TRP A 25 4.03 9.41 -0.68
N VAL A 26 3.32 8.83 -1.64
CA VAL A 26 3.91 8.01 -2.71
C VAL A 26 4.85 8.86 -3.58
N ALA A 27 4.45 10.09 -3.96
CA ALA A 27 5.31 11.01 -4.72
C ALA A 27 6.56 11.44 -3.92
N ALA A 28 6.42 11.69 -2.62
CA ALA A 28 7.55 11.99 -1.74
C ALA A 28 8.50 10.78 -1.59
N ALA A 29 7.95 9.58 -1.45
CA ALA A 29 8.71 8.33 -1.41
C ALA A 29 9.44 8.07 -2.72
N TRP A 30 8.75 8.24 -3.85
CA TRP A 30 9.34 8.17 -5.19
C TRP A 30 10.50 9.15 -5.33
N THR A 31 10.31 10.41 -4.93
CA THR A 31 11.36 11.45 -5.00
C THR A 31 12.63 11.04 -4.26
N ARG A 32 12.49 10.46 -3.05
CA ARG A 32 13.61 9.98 -2.24
C ARG A 32 14.31 8.74 -2.80
N LEU A 33 13.59 7.89 -3.54
CA LEU A 33 14.14 6.66 -4.10
C LEU A 33 14.75 6.88 -5.49
N TYR A 34 14.15 7.77 -6.28
CA TYR A 34 14.25 7.76 -7.73
C TYR A 34 14.39 9.14 -8.38
N GLY A 35 14.32 10.22 -7.60
CA GLY A 35 14.26 11.60 -8.10
C GLY A 35 12.83 12.09 -8.34
N PHE A 36 12.67 13.41 -8.50
CA PHE A 36 11.35 14.04 -8.60
C PHE A 36 10.53 13.48 -9.78
N PRO A 37 9.25 13.12 -9.59
CA PRO A 37 8.41 12.51 -10.63
C PRO A 37 7.96 13.56 -11.65
N LEU A 38 8.83 13.89 -12.60
CA LEU A 38 8.52 14.84 -13.67
C LEU A 38 7.52 14.29 -14.70
N ASP A 39 7.42 12.96 -14.83
CA ASP A 39 6.49 12.32 -15.75
C ASP A 39 5.05 12.40 -15.21
N PRO A 40 4.11 13.07 -15.90
CA PRO A 40 2.72 13.20 -15.45
C PRO A 40 2.01 11.84 -15.31
N ARG A 41 2.44 10.81 -16.04
CA ARG A 41 1.87 9.45 -15.96
C ARG A 41 2.09 8.85 -14.57
N LEU A 42 3.20 9.19 -13.90
CA LEU A 42 3.45 8.77 -12.53
C LEU A 42 2.43 9.35 -11.55
N TRP A 43 2.04 10.62 -11.72
CA TRP A 43 1.04 11.25 -10.86
C TRP A 43 -0.34 10.60 -11.01
N VAL A 44 -0.71 10.21 -12.23
CA VAL A 44 -1.92 9.43 -12.46
C VAL A 44 -1.80 8.05 -11.79
N ALA A 45 -0.68 7.35 -11.97
CA ALA A 45 -0.43 6.06 -11.33
C ALA A 45 -0.54 6.13 -9.79
N PHE A 46 0.12 7.11 -9.16
CA PHE A 46 0.07 7.33 -7.70
C PHE A 46 -1.37 7.55 -7.23
N THR A 47 -2.18 8.24 -8.02
CA THR A 47 -3.56 8.53 -7.66
C THR A 47 -4.46 7.30 -7.75
N VAL A 48 -4.37 6.55 -8.86
CA VAL A 48 -5.37 5.51 -9.18
C VAL A 48 -5.00 4.10 -8.73
N HIS A 49 -3.74 3.84 -8.32
CA HIS A 49 -3.26 2.48 -8.07
C HIS A 49 -4.10 1.70 -7.06
N ASP A 50 -4.62 2.38 -6.02
CA ASP A 50 -5.42 1.77 -4.96
C ASP A 50 -6.93 1.88 -5.16
N TRP A 51 -7.41 2.57 -6.21
CA TRP A 51 -8.86 2.81 -6.38
C TRP A 51 -9.69 1.53 -6.48
N GLY A 52 -9.07 0.40 -6.83
CA GLY A 52 -9.76 -0.88 -6.82
C GLY A 52 -10.21 -1.33 -5.43
N TYR A 53 -9.74 -0.72 -4.33
CA TYR A 53 -10.31 -0.96 -3.00
C TYR A 53 -11.77 -0.54 -2.88
N TRP A 54 -12.29 0.31 -3.77
CA TRP A 54 -13.66 0.78 -3.68
C TRP A 54 -14.68 -0.36 -3.64
N GLY A 55 -15.47 -0.40 -2.57
CA GLY A 55 -16.51 -1.41 -2.36
C GLY A 55 -16.00 -2.77 -1.87
N LYS A 56 -14.69 -2.96 -1.68
CA LYS A 56 -14.13 -4.23 -1.22
C LYS A 56 -14.45 -4.50 0.26
N PRO A 57 -14.82 -5.74 0.64
CA PRO A 57 -15.20 -6.09 2.01
C PRO A 57 -13.99 -6.27 2.94
N ASN A 58 -12.77 -6.36 2.41
CA ASN A 58 -11.52 -6.53 3.15
C ASN A 58 -10.36 -5.85 2.37
N LEU A 59 -9.23 -5.64 3.05
CA LEU A 59 -8.02 -5.05 2.45
C LEU A 59 -6.96 -6.10 2.10
N ASP A 60 -6.76 -7.06 2.99
CA ASP A 60 -5.73 -8.10 2.90
C ASP A 60 -6.33 -9.49 2.62
N GLY A 61 -7.65 -9.62 2.51
CA GLY A 61 -8.31 -10.85 2.06
C GLY A 61 -8.31 -11.04 0.53
N PRO A 62 -8.89 -12.15 0.03
CA PRO A 62 -8.87 -12.49 -1.40
C PRO A 62 -9.46 -11.40 -2.31
N GLU A 63 -10.53 -10.74 -1.86
CA GLU A 63 -11.13 -9.62 -2.58
C GLU A 63 -10.20 -8.41 -2.54
N GLY A 64 -9.68 -8.05 -1.37
CA GLY A 64 -8.72 -6.97 -1.13
C GLY A 64 -7.53 -7.05 -2.07
N GLU A 65 -6.95 -8.24 -2.23
CA GLU A 65 -5.79 -8.48 -3.08
C GLU A 65 -5.99 -8.13 -4.57
N THR A 66 -7.25 -8.04 -5.06
CA THR A 66 -7.54 -7.63 -6.44
C THR A 66 -7.68 -6.11 -6.63
N HIS A 67 -7.36 -5.29 -5.62
CA HIS A 67 -7.44 -3.81 -5.72
C HIS A 67 -6.57 -3.25 -6.86
N VAL A 68 -5.47 -3.93 -7.18
CA VAL A 68 -4.53 -3.54 -8.23
C VAL A 68 -5.15 -3.45 -9.62
N GLU A 69 -6.24 -4.19 -9.88
CA GLU A 69 -6.75 -4.42 -11.22
C GLU A 69 -7.43 -3.19 -11.83
N LEU A 70 -8.16 -2.42 -11.02
CA LEU A 70 -8.84 -1.23 -11.52
C LEU A 70 -7.84 -0.15 -11.93
N GLY A 71 -6.87 0.16 -11.07
CA GLY A 71 -5.80 1.11 -11.38
C GLY A 71 -5.02 0.69 -12.62
N ALA A 72 -4.67 -0.60 -12.72
CA ALA A 72 -4.01 -1.16 -13.89
C ALA A 72 -4.82 -0.99 -15.19
N ARG A 73 -6.14 -1.26 -15.17
CA ARG A 73 -7.00 -1.06 -16.35
C ARG A 73 -7.07 0.41 -16.78
N ILE A 74 -7.17 1.33 -15.83
CA ILE A 74 -7.17 2.77 -16.11
C ILE A 74 -5.85 3.18 -16.77
N MET A 75 -4.73 2.78 -16.18
CA MET A 75 -3.40 3.13 -16.68
C MET A 75 -3.12 2.48 -18.05
N ALA A 76 -3.56 1.25 -18.26
CA ALA A 76 -3.49 0.59 -19.56
C ALA A 76 -4.30 1.31 -20.65
N ARG A 77 -5.51 1.77 -20.29
CA ARG A 77 -6.41 2.51 -21.20
C ARG A 77 -5.82 3.87 -21.60
N LEU A 78 -5.19 4.57 -20.66
CA LEU A 78 -4.68 5.93 -20.87
C LEU A 78 -3.29 5.97 -21.51
N PHE A 79 -2.40 5.06 -21.11
CA PHE A 79 -0.96 5.15 -21.42
C PHE A 79 -0.35 3.87 -21.96
N GLY A 80 -1.16 2.83 -22.20
CA GLY A 80 -0.72 1.57 -22.79
C GLY A 80 -0.37 0.49 -21.77
N ARG A 81 -0.20 -0.74 -22.28
CA ARG A 81 -0.07 -1.96 -21.47
C ARG A 81 1.01 -1.88 -20.41
N ASP A 82 2.17 -1.30 -20.72
CA ASP A 82 3.31 -1.25 -19.80
C ASP A 82 3.00 -0.40 -18.56
N TRP A 83 2.21 0.67 -18.70
CA TRP A 83 1.71 1.47 -17.57
C TRP A 83 0.63 0.74 -16.77
N GLY A 84 -0.15 -0.10 -17.45
CA GLY A 84 -1.02 -1.07 -16.81
C GLY A 84 -0.24 -2.04 -15.91
N GLU A 85 0.82 -2.67 -16.45
CA GLU A 85 1.66 -3.62 -15.70
C GLU A 85 2.46 -2.93 -14.58
N PHE A 86 2.98 -1.72 -14.81
CA PHE A 86 3.59 -0.87 -13.79
C PHE A 86 2.68 -0.68 -12.57
N THR A 87 1.40 -0.46 -12.83
CA THR A 87 0.38 -0.27 -11.80
C THR A 87 -0.10 -1.61 -11.23
N LEU A 88 -0.26 -2.64 -12.04
CA LEU A 88 -0.73 -3.95 -11.60
C LEU A 88 0.23 -4.61 -10.60
N TYR A 89 1.52 -4.53 -10.87
CA TYR A 89 2.56 -5.17 -10.07
C TYR A 89 3.08 -4.29 -8.93
N HIS A 90 2.27 -3.32 -8.47
CA HIS A 90 2.54 -2.60 -7.22
C HIS A 90 2.21 -3.45 -5.97
N SER A 91 1.48 -4.57 -6.12
CA SER A 91 1.27 -5.56 -5.06
C SER A 91 2.31 -6.67 -5.12
N ARG A 92 2.98 -6.93 -3.99
CA ARG A 92 3.97 -8.02 -3.84
C ARG A 92 3.33 -9.39 -4.05
N TYR A 93 2.14 -9.60 -3.48
CA TYR A 93 1.42 -10.86 -3.60
C TYR A 93 0.97 -11.11 -5.05
N TYR A 94 0.39 -10.08 -5.68
CA TYR A 94 -0.09 -10.20 -7.06
C TYR A 94 1.07 -10.45 -8.03
N ALA A 95 2.19 -9.73 -7.87
CA ALA A 95 3.40 -9.95 -8.67
C ALA A 95 3.94 -11.39 -8.51
N ALA A 96 4.06 -11.87 -7.25
CA ALA A 96 4.54 -13.23 -6.97
C ALA A 96 3.61 -14.31 -7.56
N ARG A 97 2.29 -14.17 -7.39
CA ARG A 97 1.29 -15.09 -7.95
C ARG A 97 1.36 -15.19 -9.46
N ASN A 98 1.71 -14.10 -10.13
CA ASN A 98 1.85 -14.04 -11.58
C ASN A 98 3.27 -14.36 -12.08
N GLY A 99 4.23 -14.67 -11.20
CA GLY A 99 5.63 -14.94 -11.57
C GLY A 99 6.32 -13.71 -12.18
N ARG A 100 5.93 -12.51 -11.76
CA ARG A 100 6.44 -11.22 -12.27
C ARG A 100 7.24 -10.50 -11.19
N ALA A 101 8.16 -9.64 -11.62
CA ALA A 101 8.82 -8.75 -10.69
C ALA A 101 7.85 -7.67 -10.20
N ILE A 102 8.12 -7.15 -9.00
CA ILE A 102 7.43 -5.97 -8.50
C ILE A 102 7.81 -4.73 -9.32
N SER A 103 6.86 -3.81 -9.48
CA SER A 103 7.14 -2.52 -10.09
C SER A 103 7.84 -1.57 -9.12
N ARG A 104 8.51 -0.54 -9.64
CA ARG A 104 9.02 0.57 -8.80
C ARG A 104 7.92 1.28 -8.02
N LEU A 105 6.68 1.26 -8.50
CA LEU A 105 5.52 1.77 -7.76
C LEU A 105 5.31 0.97 -6.46
N CYS A 106 5.47 -0.35 -6.48
CA CYS A 106 5.42 -1.19 -5.27
C CYS A 106 6.35 -0.66 -4.19
N VAL A 107 7.61 -0.40 -4.57
CA VAL A 107 8.63 0.04 -3.62
C VAL A 107 8.34 1.45 -3.10
N ALA A 108 7.89 2.36 -3.97
CA ALA A 108 7.50 3.70 -3.57
C ALA A 108 6.29 3.69 -2.62
N ASP A 109 5.27 2.87 -2.92
CA ASP A 109 4.09 2.66 -2.08
C ASP A 109 4.48 2.12 -0.69
N LYS A 110 5.28 1.06 -0.61
CA LYS A 110 5.74 0.55 0.70
C LYS A 110 6.62 1.54 1.46
N TYR A 111 7.37 2.38 0.75
CA TYR A 111 8.14 3.43 1.39
C TYR A 111 7.28 4.62 1.83
N ALA A 112 6.15 4.89 1.16
CA ALA A 112 5.18 5.89 1.59
C ALA A 112 4.71 5.58 3.03
N ALA A 113 4.29 4.34 3.29
CA ALA A 113 3.92 3.90 4.64
C ALA A 113 5.05 4.07 5.70
N VAL A 114 6.32 3.99 5.28
CA VAL A 114 7.48 4.18 6.17
C VAL A 114 7.73 5.66 6.51
N ILE A 115 7.43 6.57 5.58
CA ILE A 115 7.74 8.00 5.73
C ILE A 115 6.54 8.83 6.16
N THR A 116 5.32 8.30 6.03
CA THR A 116 4.12 8.94 6.56
C THR A 116 4.26 9.09 8.09
N PRO A 117 4.11 10.30 8.64
CA PRO A 117 4.24 10.51 10.07
C PRO A 117 3.22 9.67 10.85
N SER A 118 3.66 9.05 11.95
CA SER A 118 2.78 8.19 12.76
C SER A 118 1.58 8.93 13.34
N TRP A 119 1.72 10.23 13.63
CA TRP A 119 0.61 11.06 14.11
C TRP A 119 -0.49 11.26 13.06
N LEU A 120 -0.18 11.04 11.77
CA LEU A 120 -1.14 11.06 10.68
C LEU A 120 -1.65 9.65 10.37
N TYR A 121 -0.73 8.69 10.23
CA TYR A 121 -1.06 7.30 9.85
C TYR A 121 -1.92 6.59 10.91
N LEU A 122 -1.54 6.66 12.19
CA LEU A 122 -2.20 5.90 13.25
C LEU A 122 -3.67 6.30 13.47
N PRO A 123 -4.04 7.60 13.48
CA PRO A 123 -5.44 7.99 13.54
C PRO A 123 -6.27 7.48 12.36
N CYS A 124 -5.73 7.52 11.13
CA CYS A 124 -6.42 7.05 9.92
C CYS A 124 -6.79 5.56 10.03
N VAL A 125 -5.79 4.69 10.26
CA VAL A 125 -6.02 3.23 10.33
C VAL A 125 -6.87 2.82 11.53
N ARG A 126 -6.88 3.62 12.61
CA ARG A 126 -7.74 3.40 13.77
C ARG A 126 -9.19 3.82 13.48
N PHE A 127 -9.38 4.96 12.82
CA PHE A 127 -10.71 5.48 12.48
C PHE A 127 -11.44 4.55 11.50
N THR A 128 -10.74 4.06 10.47
CA THR A 128 -11.32 3.15 9.47
C THR A 128 -11.47 1.73 9.98
N GLY A 129 -10.70 1.34 11.00
CA GLY A 129 -10.70 0.00 11.59
C GLY A 129 -9.74 -0.98 10.92
N GLU A 130 -8.95 -0.53 9.94
CA GLU A 130 -7.95 -1.32 9.21
C GLU A 130 -6.93 -1.98 10.13
N VAL A 131 -6.59 -1.29 11.22
CA VAL A 131 -5.68 -1.81 12.24
C VAL A 131 -6.12 -3.18 12.78
N ASN A 132 -7.43 -3.45 12.86
CA ASN A 132 -7.92 -4.72 13.39
C ASN A 132 -7.61 -5.87 12.42
N GLU A 133 -7.74 -5.62 11.12
CA GLU A 133 -7.38 -6.59 10.07
C GLU A 133 -5.87 -6.80 10.07
N TYR A 134 -5.07 -5.74 10.12
CA TYR A 134 -3.62 -5.85 10.15
C TYR A 134 -3.07 -6.57 11.39
N LEU A 135 -3.65 -6.33 12.57
CA LEU A 135 -3.27 -7.02 13.80
C LEU A 135 -3.70 -8.49 13.77
N HIS A 136 -4.86 -8.80 13.18
CA HIS A 136 -5.30 -10.18 12.97
C HIS A 136 -4.34 -10.93 12.05
N GLU A 137 -3.99 -10.35 10.90
CA GLU A 137 -3.04 -10.92 9.94
C GLU A 137 -1.61 -11.02 10.48
N ALA A 138 -1.20 -10.09 11.34
CA ALA A 138 0.08 -10.20 12.03
C ALA A 138 0.11 -11.38 13.01
N ARG A 139 -1.00 -11.65 13.71
CA ARG A 139 -1.15 -12.79 14.63
C ARG A 139 -1.32 -14.12 13.89
N SER A 140 -1.93 -14.12 12.71
CA SER A 140 -2.12 -15.32 11.87
C SER A 140 -0.84 -15.81 11.19
N GLY A 141 0.23 -15.00 11.21
CA GLY A 141 1.53 -15.34 10.63
C GLY A 141 1.73 -14.85 9.18
N LYS A 142 0.71 -14.24 8.52
CA LYS A 142 0.85 -13.60 7.20
C LYS A 142 1.98 -12.57 7.20
N TYR A 143 2.17 -11.92 8.35
CA TYR A 143 3.30 -11.04 8.61
C TYR A 143 4.22 -11.56 9.73
N ALA A 144 4.71 -12.81 9.63
CA ALA A 144 5.64 -13.38 10.62
C ALA A 144 6.88 -12.49 10.92
N ALA A 145 7.34 -11.69 9.95
CA ALA A 145 8.41 -10.71 10.17
C ALA A 145 8.03 -9.54 11.11
N LEU A 146 6.74 -9.33 11.36
CA LEU A 146 6.19 -8.34 12.31
C LEU A 146 6.00 -8.90 13.72
N SER A 147 6.51 -10.11 14.03
CA SER A 147 6.39 -10.82 15.33
C SER A 147 7.12 -10.11 16.49
N LEU A 148 6.70 -8.89 16.78
CA LEU A 148 7.13 -8.05 17.90
C LEU A 148 5.93 -7.71 18.81
N LEU A 149 4.77 -8.37 18.59
CA LEU A 149 3.62 -8.27 19.49
C LEU A 149 3.82 -9.07 20.78
N ASP A 150 4.75 -10.02 20.82
CA ASP A 150 5.02 -10.94 21.95
C ASP A 150 5.51 -10.27 23.26
N GLY A 151 5.55 -8.94 23.32
CA GLY A 151 5.86 -8.19 24.53
C GLY A 151 5.14 -6.84 24.65
N ALA A 152 4.10 -6.59 23.84
CA ALA A 152 3.34 -5.36 23.93
C ALA A 152 2.36 -5.42 25.12
N HIS A 153 2.40 -4.42 26.00
CA HIS A 153 1.36 -4.25 27.02
C HIS A 153 0.02 -3.90 26.35
N HIS A 154 -1.06 -4.40 26.94
CA HIS A 154 -2.42 -4.10 26.50
C HIS A 154 -2.63 -2.57 26.48
N GLY A 155 -2.82 -1.99 25.30
CA GLY A 155 -2.92 -0.54 25.08
C GLY A 155 -1.86 0.07 24.16
N ASP A 156 -0.67 -0.53 24.04
CA ASP A 156 0.43 -0.02 23.19
C ASP A 156 0.63 -0.81 21.88
N GLU A 157 -0.18 -1.85 21.66
CA GLU A 157 -0.10 -2.78 20.52
C GLU A 157 -0.03 -2.06 19.17
N LEU A 158 -0.84 -1.01 18.97
CA LEU A 158 -0.85 -0.25 17.72
C LEU A 158 0.48 0.47 17.43
N ARG A 159 1.09 1.08 18.45
CA ARG A 159 2.37 1.78 18.30
C ARG A 159 3.53 0.80 18.12
N VAL A 160 3.48 -0.33 18.84
CA VAL A 160 4.46 -1.41 18.69
C VAL A 160 4.37 -2.00 17.29
N TRP A 161 3.18 -2.39 16.84
CA TRP A 161 2.92 -2.88 15.48
C TRP A 161 3.42 -1.89 14.43
N HIS A 162 3.07 -0.61 14.53
CA HIS A 162 3.49 0.40 13.55
C HIS A 162 5.01 0.55 13.49
N ARG A 163 5.70 0.59 14.64
CA ARG A 163 7.18 0.62 14.67
C ARG A 163 7.80 -0.60 14.01
N SER A 164 7.22 -1.78 14.24
CA SER A 164 7.64 -3.05 13.63
C SER A 164 7.42 -3.04 12.11
N MET A 165 6.25 -2.59 11.67
CA MET A 165 5.90 -2.41 10.27
C MET A 165 6.89 -1.48 9.57
N VAL A 166 7.13 -0.30 10.14
CA VAL A 166 8.10 0.67 9.61
C VAL A 166 9.51 0.06 9.51
N ARG A 167 9.96 -0.68 10.53
CA ARG A 167 11.29 -1.32 10.52
C ARG A 167 11.40 -2.38 9.42
N VAL A 168 10.40 -3.26 9.30
CA VAL A 168 10.38 -4.32 8.29
C VAL A 168 10.29 -3.75 6.89
N LEU A 169 9.36 -2.83 6.64
CA LEU A 169 9.21 -2.20 5.33
C LEU A 169 10.45 -1.40 4.94
N ARG A 170 11.10 -0.69 5.87
CA ARG A 170 12.35 0.04 5.58
C ARG A 170 13.46 -0.90 5.12
N ARG A 171 13.63 -2.05 5.78
CA ARG A 171 14.61 -3.07 5.36
C ARG A 171 14.26 -3.65 3.99
N TRP A 172 12.98 -3.96 3.79
CA TRP A 172 12.48 -4.49 2.52
C TRP A 172 12.70 -3.51 1.36
N VAL A 173 12.35 -2.23 1.53
CA VAL A 173 12.59 -1.16 0.55
C VAL A 173 14.08 -1.05 0.21
N ALA A 174 14.96 -1.07 1.21
CA ALA A 174 16.40 -1.00 0.97
C ALA A 174 16.91 -2.15 0.09
N ALA A 175 16.37 -3.36 0.29
CA ALA A 175 16.73 -4.54 -0.50
C ALA A 175 16.17 -4.52 -1.94
N HIS A 176 15.07 -3.81 -2.21
CA HIS A 176 14.35 -3.89 -3.49
C HIS A 176 14.42 -2.62 -4.35
N ARG A 177 14.90 -1.49 -3.82
CA ARG A 177 14.95 -0.20 -4.55
C ARG A 177 15.77 -0.22 -5.84
N HIS A 178 16.63 -1.20 -6.04
CA HIS A 178 17.47 -1.35 -7.24
C HIS A 178 17.03 -2.48 -8.17
N THR A 179 16.21 -3.42 -7.69
CA THR A 179 15.80 -4.63 -8.43
C THR A 179 14.37 -4.56 -8.95
N ALA A 180 13.57 -3.59 -8.48
CA ALA A 180 12.22 -3.39 -8.97
C ALA A 180 12.20 -2.96 -10.44
N GLU A 181 11.29 -3.54 -11.23
CA GLU A 181 11.22 -3.32 -12.68
C GLU A 181 10.69 -1.92 -13.01
N ARG A 182 11.23 -1.37 -14.10
CA ARG A 182 10.98 -0.01 -14.58
C ARG A 182 9.73 0.15 -15.45
N TYR A 183 8.89 -0.89 -15.60
CA TYR A 183 7.68 -0.93 -16.45
C TYR A 183 7.15 0.46 -16.85
N GLY A 184 7.02 0.75 -18.16
CA GLY A 184 6.53 2.05 -18.66
C GLY A 184 7.56 2.91 -19.41
N SER A 185 8.56 2.30 -20.06
CA SER A 185 9.50 2.97 -20.98
C SER A 185 8.81 3.46 -22.24
#